data_AF-A0A931RHE8-F1
#
_entry.id   AF-A0A931RHE8-F1
#
_cell.length_a   1.000
_cell.length_b   1.000
_cell.length_c   1.000
_cell.angle_alpha   90.00
_cell.angle_beta   90.00
_cell.angle_gamma   90.00
#
_symmetry.space_group_name_H-M   'P 1'
#
loop_
_entity.id
_entity.type
_entity.pdbx_description
1 polymer ?
#
loop_
_entity_poly.entity_id
_entity_poly.type
_entity_poly.pdbx_seq_one_letter_code
_entity_poly.pdbx_strand_id
1 'polypeptide(L)' 'MTKKDTMTAKTDQELIKLLADTRETLRAERFSAAGARAKDSNAPRKLRKTVARILTEQSVRALRSPQGEVGRAK' A
#
# COMPACT_ATOMS: atom_id res chain seq x y z
N MET A 1 -4.39 -9.39 19.59
CA MET A 1 -4.87 -8.18 18.87
C MET A 1 -3.68 -7.53 18.16
N THR A 2 -3.58 -7.64 16.85
CA THR A 2 -2.49 -7.03 16.07
C THR A 2 -2.77 -5.55 15.86
N LYS A 3 -1.81 -4.70 16.24
CA LYS A 3 -1.87 -3.24 16.07
C LYS A 3 -2.25 -2.92 14.62
N LYS A 4 -3.33 -2.17 14.42
CA LYS A 4 -3.71 -1.68 13.09
C LYS A 4 -2.64 -0.67 12.69
N ASP A 5 -1.83 -0.97 11.68
CA ASP A 5 -0.89 0.00 11.12
C ASP A 5 -1.67 1.26 10.70
N THR A 6 -1.49 2.34 11.44
CA THR A 6 -2.08 3.64 11.16
C THR A 6 -1.23 4.31 10.07
N MET A 7 -1.75 4.35 8.84
CA MET A 7 -1.07 5.03 7.72
C MET A 7 -0.97 6.54 7.93
N THR A 8 -1.82 7.10 8.81
CA THR A 8 -1.82 8.50 9.22
C THR A 8 -0.59 8.92 10.01
N ALA A 9 0.07 7.99 10.72
CA ALA A 9 1.25 8.29 11.53
C ALA A 9 2.56 8.31 10.74
N LYS A 10 2.53 7.88 9.47
CA LYS A 10 3.72 7.77 8.62
C LYS A 10 3.93 9.04 7.80
N THR A 11 5.19 9.39 7.58
CA THR A 11 5.55 10.50 6.67
C THR A 11 5.30 10.12 5.21
N ASP A 12 5.24 11.10 4.30
CA ASP A 12 5.02 10.82 2.88
C ASP A 12 6.13 9.95 2.28
N GLN A 13 7.39 10.18 2.68
CA GLN A 13 8.54 9.37 2.25
C GLN A 13 8.44 7.94 2.75
N GLU A 14 8.02 7.74 3.99
CA GLU A 14 7.78 6.40 4.55
C GLU A 14 6.65 5.67 3.82
N LEU A 15 5.57 6.37 3.45
CA LEU A 15 4.48 5.78 2.67
C LEU A 15 4.94 5.36 1.28
N ILE A 16 5.78 6.16 0.61
CA ILE A 16 6.36 5.82 -0.69
C ILE A 16 7.25 4.58 -0.60
N LYS A 17 8.16 4.55 0.39
CA LYS A 17 9.03 3.39 0.61
C LYS A 17 8.22 2.14 0.93
N LEU A 18 7.28 2.25 1.85
CA LEU A 18 6.39 1.14 2.22
C LEU A 18 5.58 0.63 1.03
N LEU A 19 5.14 1.51 0.14
CA LEU A 19 4.43 1.13 -1.08
C LEU A 19 5.32 0.32 -2.03
N ALA A 20 6.59 0.71 -2.19
CA ALA A 20 7.56 -0.02 -3.02
C ALA A 20 7.83 -1.41 -2.44
N ASP A 21 8.18 -1.48 -1.15
CA ASP A 21 8.52 -2.72 -0.45
C ASP A 21 7.33 -3.71 -0.47
N THR A 22 6.11 -3.22 -0.23
CA THR A 22 4.90 -4.06 -0.22
C THR A 22 4.54 -4.58 -1.61
N ARG A 23 4.78 -3.81 -2.68
CA ARG A 23 4.59 -4.26 -4.06
C ARG A 23 5.62 -5.31 -4.47
N GLU A 24 6.86 -5.15 -4.04
CA GLU A 24 7.92 -6.14 -4.28
C GLU A 24 7.62 -7.45 -3.55
N THR A 25 7.20 -7.37 -2.29
CA THR A 25 6.77 -8.54 -1.51
C THR A 25 5.60 -9.25 -2.18
N LEU A 26 4.60 -8.51 -2.67
CA LEU A 26 3.47 -9.08 -3.39
C LEU A 26 3.91 -9.78 -4.68
N ARG A 27 4.90 -9.22 -5.39
CA ARG A 27 5.49 -9.85 -6.57
C ARG A 27 6.17 -11.16 -6.19
N ALA A 28 7.02 -11.15 -5.16
CA ALA A 28 7.72 -12.34 -4.68
C ALA A 28 6.74 -13.44 -4.24
N GLU A 29 5.67 -13.10 -3.53
CA GLU A 29 4.62 -14.05 -3.14
C GLU A 29 3.89 -14.67 -4.34
N ARG A 30 3.66 -13.90 -5.40
CA ARG A 30 3.02 -14.42 -6.62
C ARG A 30 3.92 -15.43 -7.33
N PHE A 31 5.23 -15.19 -7.35
CA PHE A 31 6.19 -16.11 -7.97
C PHE A 31 6.49 -17.33 -7.09
N SER A 32 6.55 -17.17 -5.77
CA SER A 32 6.79 -18.30 -4.86
C SER A 32 5.60 -19.28 -4.84
N ALA A 33 4.36 -18.77 -4.96
CA ALA A 33 3.17 -19.59 -5.06
C ALA A 33 3.08 -20.40 -6.37
N ALA A 34 3.85 -20.06 -7.41
CA ALA A 34 3.84 -20.78 -8.68
C ALA A 34 4.61 -22.12 -8.61
N GLY A 35 5.55 -22.26 -7.67
CA GLY A 35 6.37 -23.47 -7.51
C GLY A 35 5.88 -24.44 -6.44
N ALA A 36 5.11 -23.97 -5.45
CA ALA A 36 4.54 -24.79 -4.38
C ALA A 36 3.41 -24.04 -3.67
N ARG A 37 2.58 -24.76 -2.90
CA ARG A 37 1.55 -24.14 -2.06
C ARG A 37 2.20 -23.19 -1.05
N ALA A 38 1.82 -21.91 -1.10
CA ALA A 38 2.30 -20.91 -0.16
C ALA A 38 1.91 -21.27 1.29
N LYS A 39 2.84 -21.05 2.23
CA LYS A 39 2.64 -21.31 3.66
C LYS A 39 1.49 -20.50 4.26
N ASP A 40 1.31 -19.25 3.83
CA ASP A 40 0.15 -18.42 4.16
C ASP A 40 -0.60 -18.05 2.87
N SER A 41 -1.69 -18.76 2.59
CA SER A 41 -2.55 -18.49 1.43
C SER A 41 -3.23 -17.13 1.46
N ASN A 42 -3.32 -16.50 2.64
CA ASN A 42 -3.95 -15.19 2.81
C ASN A 42 -2.97 -14.02 2.64
N ALA A 43 -1.67 -14.28 2.54
CA ALA A 43 -0.66 -13.23 2.47
C ALA A 43 -0.86 -12.27 1.27
N PRO A 44 -1.18 -12.74 0.04
CA PRO A 44 -1.40 -11.83 -1.08
C PRO A 44 -2.63 -10.92 -0.89
N ARG A 45 -3.63 -11.39 -0.14
CA ARG A 45 -4.82 -10.59 0.20
C ARG A 45 -4.48 -9.51 1.22
N LYS A 46 -3.68 -9.84 2.24
CA LYS A 46 -3.22 -8.88 3.26
C LYS A 46 -2.36 -7.78 2.63
N LEU A 47 -1.41 -8.15 1.76
CA LEU A 47 -0.55 -7.20 1.06
C LEU A 47 -1.34 -6.24 0.15
N ARG A 48 -2.29 -6.76 -0.65
CA ARG A 48 -3.17 -5.91 -1.47
C ARG A 48 -3.96 -4.89 -0.63
N LYS A 49 -4.45 -5.31 0.55
CA LYS A 49 -5.15 -4.41 1.47
C LYS A 49 -4.23 -3.32 2.02
N THR A 50 -2.98 -3.64 2.32
CA THR A 50 -1.99 -2.66 2.77
C THR A 50 -1.68 -1.64 1.67
N VAL A 51 -1.44 -2.10 0.44
CA VAL A 51 -1.24 -1.22 -0.73
C VAL A 51 -2.42 -0.26 -0.91
N ALA A 52 -3.65 -0.76 -0.86
CA ALA A 52 -4.85 0.08 -0.98
C ALA A 52 -4.89 1.17 0.10
N ARG A 53 -4.62 0.84 1.38
CA ARG A 53 -4.61 1.82 2.46
C ARG A 53 -3.56 2.91 2.27
N ILE A 54 -2.37 2.56 1.80
CA ILE A 54 -1.30 3.53 1.54
C ILE A 54 -1.74 4.51 0.44
N LEU A 55 -2.27 3.98 -0.67
CA LEU A 55 -2.76 4.81 -1.77
C LEU A 55 -3.95 5.70 -1.37
N THR A 56 -4.85 5.19 -0.52
CA THR A 56 -5.95 6.00 0.04
C THR A 56 -5.41 7.15 0.87
N GLU A 57 -4.45 6.89 1.75
CA GLU A 57 -3.84 7.94 2.58
C GLU A 57 -3.15 9.01 1.72
N GLN A 58 -2.36 8.58 0.71
CA GLN A 58 -1.71 9.50 -0.23
C GLN A 58 -2.74 10.34 -1.01
N SER A 59 -3.84 9.73 -1.46
CA SER A 59 -4.92 10.44 -2.15
C SER A 59 -5.63 11.45 -1.24
N VAL A 60 -5.89 11.07 0.03
CA VAL A 60 -6.47 11.97 1.03
C VAL A 60 -5.54 13.15 1.32
N ARG A 61 -4.22 12.93 1.40
CA ARG A 61 -3.24 14.01 1.55
C ARG A 61 -3.24 14.95 0.34
N ALA A 62 -3.21 14.39 -0.87
CA ALA A 62 -3.28 15.17 -2.10
C ALA A 62 -4.56 16.01 -2.21
N LEU A 63 -5.70 15.48 -1.75
CA LEU A 63 -6.98 16.20 -1.69
C LEU A 63 -6.99 17.33 -0.64
N ARG A 64 -6.25 17.17 0.46
CA ARG A 64 -6.15 18.17 1.53
C ARG A 64 -5.09 19.23 1.24
N SER A 65 -4.12 18.93 0.37
CA SER A 65 -3.15 19.90 -0.09
C SER A 65 -3.79 20.87 -1.10
N PRO A 66 -3.65 22.19 -0.93
CA PRO A 66 -4.25 23.19 -1.82
C PRO A 66 -3.75 23.13 -3.28
N GLN A 67 -2.72 22.33 -3.55
CA GLN A 67 -2.16 22.13 -4.90
C GLN A 67 -2.96 21.12 -5.76
N GLY A 68 -3.89 20.36 -5.17
CA GLY A 68 -4.66 19.31 -5.86
C GLY A 68 -5.81 19.79 -6.76
N GLU A 69 -6.23 21.05 -6.66
CA GLU A 69 -7.33 21.59 -7.45
C GLU A 69 -6.92 21.92 -8.90
N VAL A 70 -5.63 22.18 -9.15
CA VAL A 70 -5.12 22.66 -10.45
C VAL A 70 -5.13 21.56 -11.53
N GLY A 71 -5.19 20.28 -11.15
CA GLY A 71 -5.11 19.13 -12.07
C GLY A 71 -6.44 18.43 -12.38
N ARG A 72 -7.57 18.86 -11.79
CA ARG A 72 -8.88 18.22 -11.95
C ARG A 72 -9.84 18.91 -12.91
N ALA A 73 -9.49 20.10 -13.40
CA ALA A 73 -10.24 20.82 -14.42
C ALA A 73 -9.75 20.41 -15.82
N LYS A 74 -10.11 19.22 -16.29
CA LYS A 74 -10.22 18.88 -17.71
C LYS A 74 -11.30 17.83 -17.90
#